data_AF-A0A534IF61-F1
#
_entry.id   AF-A0A534IF61-F1
#
_cell.length_a   1.000
_cell.length_b   1.000
_cell.length_c   1.000
_cell.angle_alpha   90.00
_cell.angle_beta   90.00
_cell.angle_gamma   90.00
#
_symmetry.space_group_name_H-M   'P 1'
#
loop_
_entity.id
_entity.type
_entity.pdbx_description
1 polymer ?
#
loop_
_entity_poly.entity_id
_entity_poly.type
_entity_poly.pdbx_seq_one_letter_code
_entity_poly.pdbx_strand_id
1 'polypeptide(L)'
;MRRRSRLAEALFRAALFVLPFAIAFVYVVTLLAVLTVDEWRIVFGGMATYLVAPVGTEVVIPAVFIALLAVHAAWPVFVIAATSVVLVDVLTALFFLWNWDLIERVPRVGRILRRVEDKCRQVIEKRRWGGGATLMALALYVALPFQMTGGLFGSVLGRVMGLNKIKVFLAVTAGSIAGAVPLGIVAYLVGPPVLAALESPSAQTFGLAAGILITVAFVGAVVLLYRRGRRNAD
;
A
#
# COMPACT_ATOMS: atom_id res chain seq x y z
N MET A 1 -13.23 38.83 1.45
CA MET A 1 -13.04 39.13 0.01
C MET A 1 -11.66 38.71 -0.45
N ARG A 2 -11.54 37.68 -1.29
CA ARG A 2 -10.45 37.51 -2.26
C ARG A 2 -10.91 36.47 -3.28
N ARG A 3 -11.50 36.94 -4.40
CA ARG A 3 -11.69 36.13 -5.61
C ARG A 3 -10.29 35.72 -6.06
N ARG A 4 -9.79 34.55 -5.65
CA ARG A 4 -8.73 33.89 -6.43
C ARG A 4 -9.29 33.75 -7.85
N SER A 5 -8.53 34.20 -8.85
CA SER A 5 -8.92 33.97 -10.24
C SER A 5 -9.15 32.46 -10.41
N ARG A 6 -10.17 32.05 -11.18
CA ARG A 6 -10.47 30.62 -11.41
C ARG A 6 -9.22 29.85 -11.89
N LEU A 7 -8.32 30.54 -12.58
CA LEU A 7 -6.98 30.07 -12.95
C LEU A 7 -6.08 29.76 -11.74
N ALA A 8 -5.96 30.66 -10.76
CA ALA A 8 -5.15 30.40 -9.57
C ALA A 8 -5.68 29.22 -8.74
N GLU A 9 -7.00 29.03 -8.70
CA GLU A 9 -7.59 27.86 -8.03
C GLU A 9 -7.35 26.56 -8.81
N ALA A 10 -7.48 26.59 -10.14
CA ALA A 10 -7.18 25.46 -11.01
C ALA A 10 -5.70 25.06 -10.93
N LEU A 11 -4.78 26.02 -10.98
CA LEU A 11 -3.35 25.80 -10.83
C LEU A 11 -3.00 25.23 -9.45
N PHE A 12 -3.63 25.73 -8.39
CA PHE A 12 -3.43 25.22 -7.04
C PHE A 12 -3.90 23.77 -6.90
N ARG A 13 -5.07 23.42 -7.46
CA ARG A 13 -5.57 22.03 -7.49
C ARG A 13 -4.68 21.12 -8.33
N ALA A 14 -4.21 21.59 -9.49
CA ALA A 14 -3.27 20.86 -10.33
C ALA A 14 -1.94 20.61 -9.61
N ALA A 15 -1.42 21.61 -8.88
CA ALA A 15 -0.22 21.45 -8.07
C ALA A 15 -0.41 20.37 -6.99
N LEU A 16 -1.52 20.39 -6.24
CA LEU A 16 -1.81 19.36 -5.24
C LEU A 16 -1.99 17.96 -5.83
N PHE A 17 -2.45 17.86 -7.08
CA PHE A 17 -2.54 16.59 -7.79
C PHE A 17 -1.16 16.06 -8.18
N VAL A 18 -0.28 16.91 -8.71
CA VAL A 18 1.05 16.53 -9.20
C VAL A 18 2.05 16.34 -8.06
N LEU A 19 1.88 17.04 -6.94
CA LEU A 19 2.85 17.10 -5.86
C LEU A 19 3.24 15.73 -5.29
N PRO A 20 2.32 14.80 -4.97
CA PRO A 20 2.71 13.46 -4.50
C PRO A 20 3.59 12.69 -5.48
N PHE A 21 3.32 12.81 -6.78
CA PHE A 21 4.12 12.17 -7.83
C PHE A 21 5.48 12.85 -8.00
N ALA A 22 5.54 14.17 -7.90
CA ALA A 22 6.80 14.91 -7.93
C ALA A 22 7.69 14.53 -6.74
N ILE A 23 7.11 14.41 -5.54
CA ILE A 23 7.83 13.95 -4.34
C ILE A 23 8.32 12.51 -4.54
N ALA A 24 7.46 11.61 -5.05
CA ALA A 24 7.86 10.23 -5.35
C ALA A 24 9.03 10.17 -6.33
N PHE A 25 8.96 10.96 -7.41
CA PHE A 25 9.99 11.02 -8.43
C PHE A 25 11.32 11.53 -7.87
N VAL A 26 11.31 12.66 -7.16
CA VAL A 26 12.50 13.20 -6.50
C VAL A 26 13.08 12.19 -5.53
N TYR A 27 12.25 11.53 -4.72
CA TYR A 27 12.70 10.50 -3.79
C TYR A 27 13.41 9.34 -4.51
N VAL A 28 12.78 8.76 -5.54
CA VAL A 28 13.36 7.65 -6.32
C VAL A 28 14.69 8.05 -6.99
N VAL A 29 14.80 9.29 -7.48
CA VAL A 29 16.04 9.82 -8.04
C VAL A 29 17.10 10.00 -6.94
N THR A 30 16.73 10.50 -5.76
CA THR A 30 17.69 10.63 -4.65
C THR A 30 18.20 9.29 -4.15
N LEU A 31 17.40 8.21 -4.24
CA LEU A 31 17.87 6.87 -3.92
C LEU A 31 19.02 6.42 -4.81
N LEU A 32 19.10 6.87 -6.07
CA LEU A 32 20.24 6.57 -6.96
C LEU A 32 21.57 7.17 -6.47
N ALA A 33 21.52 8.23 -5.65
CA ALA A 33 22.71 8.85 -5.09
C ALA A 33 23.19 8.19 -3.78
N VAL A 34 22.34 7.36 -3.17
CA VAL A 34 22.58 6.77 -1.84
C VAL A 34 22.78 5.27 -1.90
N LEU A 35 22.08 4.59 -2.82
CA LEU A 35 22.08 3.14 -2.96
C LEU A 35 22.95 2.70 -4.13
N THR A 36 23.51 1.49 -4.04
CA THR A 36 24.07 0.81 -5.21
C THR A 36 22.97 0.52 -6.23
N VAL A 37 23.34 0.26 -7.48
CA VAL A 37 22.38 -0.01 -8.56
C VAL A 37 21.48 -1.22 -8.23
N ASP A 38 22.02 -2.26 -7.61
CA ASP A 38 21.25 -3.46 -7.27
C ASP A 38 20.29 -3.23 -6.09
N GLU A 39 20.76 -2.56 -5.03
CA GLU A 39 19.90 -2.15 -3.92
C GLU A 39 18.77 -1.22 -4.39
N TRP A 40 19.10 -0.25 -5.25
CA TRP A 40 18.11 0.65 -5.83
C TRP A 40 17.05 -0.11 -6.62
N ARG A 41 17.45 -1.06 -7.46
CA ARG A 41 16.52 -1.91 -8.24
C ARG A 41 15.59 -2.70 -7.34
N ILE A 42 16.12 -3.27 -6.25
CA ILE A 42 15.35 -4.04 -5.28
C ILE A 42 14.34 -3.14 -4.56
N VAL A 43 14.78 -1.98 -4.03
CA VAL A 43 13.92 -1.06 -3.30
C VAL A 43 12.85 -0.46 -4.21
N PHE A 44 13.23 0.05 -5.38
CA PHE A 44 12.30 0.60 -6.37
C PHE A 44 11.32 -0.48 -6.87
N GLY A 45 11.81 -1.68 -7.15
CA GLY A 45 10.99 -2.82 -7.54
C GLY A 45 9.97 -3.19 -6.45
N GLY A 46 10.37 -3.13 -5.18
CA GLY A 46 9.50 -3.29 -4.02
C GLY A 46 8.40 -2.22 -3.96
N MET A 47 8.75 -0.95 -4.12
CA MET A 47 7.78 0.16 -4.16
C MET A 47 6.77 0.00 -5.29
N ALA A 48 7.25 -0.32 -6.49
CA ALA A 48 6.40 -0.50 -7.67
C ALA A 48 5.48 -1.72 -7.51
N THR A 49 6.01 -2.82 -6.98
CA THR A 49 5.23 -4.03 -6.67
C THR A 49 4.15 -3.73 -5.65
N TYR A 50 4.47 -3.02 -4.56
CA TYR A 50 3.48 -2.64 -3.57
C TYR A 50 2.36 -1.75 -4.14
N LEU A 51 2.69 -0.89 -5.10
CA LEU A 51 1.72 0.00 -5.73
C LEU A 51 0.80 -0.73 -6.72
N VAL A 52 1.32 -1.68 -7.50
CA VAL A 52 0.63 -2.28 -8.66
C VAL A 52 0.12 -3.69 -8.36
N ALA A 53 0.91 -4.48 -7.65
CA ALA A 53 0.62 -5.89 -7.47
C ALA A 53 -0.45 -6.08 -6.40
N PRO A 54 -1.31 -7.10 -6.54
CA PRO A 54 -2.29 -7.47 -5.54
C PRO A 54 -1.60 -8.24 -4.39
N VAL A 55 -0.54 -7.69 -3.81
CA VAL A 55 0.15 -8.26 -2.64
C VAL A 55 0.40 -7.15 -1.63
N GLY A 56 0.09 -7.39 -0.36
CA GLY A 56 0.26 -6.37 0.67
C GLY A 56 1.69 -6.31 1.23
N THR A 57 1.84 -5.55 2.32
CA THR A 57 3.13 -5.37 3.02
C THR A 57 3.68 -6.69 3.55
N GLU A 58 2.80 -7.65 3.83
CA GLU A 58 3.12 -9.01 4.27
C GLU A 58 3.98 -9.81 3.27
N VAL A 59 3.90 -9.50 1.98
CA VAL A 59 4.71 -10.16 0.95
C VAL A 59 5.86 -9.26 0.51
N VAL A 60 5.58 -7.98 0.27
CA VAL A 60 6.59 -7.08 -0.32
C VAL A 60 7.77 -6.85 0.62
N ILE A 61 7.53 -6.60 1.90
CA ILE A 61 8.61 -6.28 2.85
C ILE A 61 9.55 -7.48 3.03
N PRO A 62 9.06 -8.71 3.32
CA PRO A 62 9.93 -9.86 3.40
C PRO A 62 10.70 -10.15 2.11
N ALA A 63 10.04 -10.05 0.95
CA ALA A 63 10.70 -10.30 -0.34
C ALA A 63 11.84 -9.30 -0.61
N VAL A 64 11.61 -8.01 -0.36
CA VAL A 64 12.63 -6.96 -0.49
C VAL A 64 13.78 -7.20 0.48
N PHE A 65 13.50 -7.56 1.73
CA PHE A 65 14.53 -7.82 2.73
C PHE A 65 15.38 -9.04 2.39
N ILE A 66 14.77 -10.14 1.93
CA ILE A 66 15.50 -11.32 1.46
C ILE A 66 16.40 -10.98 0.27
N ALA A 67 15.88 -10.20 -0.70
CA ALA A 67 16.66 -9.76 -1.84
C ALA A 67 17.84 -8.84 -1.45
N LEU A 68 17.63 -7.95 -0.48
CA LEU A 68 18.69 -7.09 0.07
C LEU A 68 19.77 -7.89 0.82
N LEU A 69 19.38 -8.92 1.56
CA LEU A 69 20.32 -9.84 2.21
C LEU A 69 21.16 -10.59 1.16
N ALA A 70 20.55 -11.03 0.05
CA ALA A 70 21.25 -11.73 -1.02
C ALA A 70 22.35 -10.88 -1.69
N VAL A 71 22.15 -9.56 -1.77
CA VAL A 71 23.17 -8.62 -2.28
C VAL A 71 24.08 -8.07 -1.17
N HIS A 72 24.01 -8.62 0.05
CA HIS A 72 24.83 -8.22 1.19
C HIS A 72 24.68 -6.73 1.55
N ALA A 73 23.46 -6.20 1.41
CA ALA A 73 23.19 -4.79 1.68
C ALA A 73 23.52 -4.42 3.13
N ALA A 74 23.95 -3.17 3.35
CA ALA A 74 24.23 -2.67 4.69
C ALA A 74 22.93 -2.42 5.49
N TRP A 75 23.01 -2.52 6.83
CA TRP A 75 21.87 -2.28 7.73
C TRP A 75 21.02 -1.02 7.40
N PRO A 76 21.59 0.16 7.10
CA PRO A 76 20.80 1.35 6.77
C PRO A 76 19.89 1.17 5.56
N VAL A 77 20.24 0.31 4.61
CA VAL A 77 19.47 0.06 3.39
C VAL A 77 18.14 -0.62 3.71
N PHE A 78 18.09 -1.48 4.72
CA PHE A 78 16.85 -2.11 5.18
C PHE A 78 15.87 -1.09 5.76
N VAL A 79 16.38 -0.08 6.49
CA VAL A 79 15.57 1.02 7.02
C VAL A 79 15.02 1.87 5.87
N ILE A 80 15.85 2.16 4.87
CA ILE A 80 15.45 2.87 3.65
C ILE A 80 14.36 2.08 2.92
N ALA A 81 14.52 0.76 2.77
CA ALA A 81 13.56 -0.11 2.10
C ALA A 81 12.20 -0.14 2.79
N ALA A 82 12.17 -0.34 4.11
CA ALA A 82 10.92 -0.31 4.87
C ALA A 82 10.24 1.07 4.81
N THR A 83 11.04 2.14 4.94
CA THR A 83 10.54 3.53 4.85
C THR A 83 10.04 3.85 3.45
N SER A 84 10.64 3.30 2.40
CA SER A 84 10.20 3.46 1.01
C SER A 84 8.79 2.89 0.80
N VAL A 85 8.49 1.71 1.37
CA VAL A 85 7.15 1.11 1.31
C VAL A 85 6.13 1.96 2.08
N VAL A 86 6.49 2.41 3.29
CA VAL A 86 5.64 3.33 4.07
C VAL A 86 5.39 4.64 3.31
N LEU A 87 6.40 5.15 2.61
CA LEU A 87 6.28 6.37 1.82
C LEU A 87 5.27 6.22 0.69
N VAL A 88 5.17 5.04 0.06
CA VAL A 88 4.12 4.76 -0.94
C VAL A 88 2.73 4.94 -0.32
N ASP A 89 2.49 4.42 0.89
CA ASP A 89 1.22 4.60 1.59
C ASP A 89 0.94 6.06 1.94
N VAL A 90 1.96 6.78 2.44
CA VAL A 90 1.86 8.20 2.81
C VAL A 90 1.52 9.06 1.59
N LEU A 91 2.23 8.86 0.47
CA LEU A 91 2.01 9.61 -0.76
C LEU A 91 0.65 9.26 -1.40
N THR A 92 0.26 7.99 -1.35
CA THR A 92 -1.06 7.56 -1.80
C THR A 92 -2.15 8.20 -0.94
N ALA A 93 -2.02 8.19 0.38
CA ALA A 93 -2.98 8.84 1.27
C ALA A 93 -3.05 10.35 1.03
N LEU A 94 -1.92 11.04 0.84
CA LEU A 94 -1.91 12.47 0.49
C LEU A 94 -2.64 12.74 -0.82
N PHE A 95 -2.36 11.94 -1.86
CA PHE A 95 -3.04 12.05 -3.14
C PHE A 95 -4.56 11.91 -2.98
N PHE A 96 -5.03 10.89 -2.26
CA PHE A 96 -6.46 10.66 -2.05
C PHE A 96 -7.12 11.75 -1.18
N LEU A 97 -6.45 12.21 -0.13
CA LEU A 97 -6.97 13.23 0.78
C LEU A 97 -7.05 14.63 0.14
N TRP A 98 -6.10 14.97 -0.74
CA TRP A 98 -6.12 16.23 -1.48
C TRP A 98 -7.08 16.19 -2.67
N ASN A 99 -7.24 15.03 -3.31
CA ASN A 99 -8.10 14.87 -4.49
C ASN A 99 -9.46 14.20 -4.20
N TRP A 100 -9.89 14.18 -2.94
CA TRP A 100 -11.15 13.57 -2.51
C TRP A 100 -12.36 14.04 -3.31
N ASP A 101 -12.47 15.35 -3.56
CA ASP A 101 -13.54 15.96 -4.34
C ASP A 101 -13.57 15.44 -5.80
N LEU A 102 -12.43 15.07 -6.36
CA LEU A 102 -12.35 14.47 -7.70
C LEU A 102 -12.80 13.01 -7.67
N ILE A 103 -12.40 12.26 -6.64
CA ILE A 103 -12.71 10.83 -6.50
C ILE A 103 -14.22 10.62 -6.31
N GLU A 104 -14.88 11.45 -5.49
CA GLU A 104 -16.34 11.38 -5.28
C GLU A 104 -17.14 11.66 -6.55
N ARG A 105 -16.60 12.48 -7.46
CA ARG A 105 -17.27 12.83 -8.73
C ARG A 105 -17.21 11.72 -9.77
N VAL A 106 -16.37 10.70 -9.58
CA VAL A 106 -16.30 9.56 -10.50
C VAL A 106 -17.58 8.71 -10.37
N PRO A 107 -18.38 8.52 -11.44
CA PRO A 107 -19.74 7.97 -11.33
C PRO A 107 -19.86 6.58 -10.69
N ARG A 108 -18.89 5.69 -10.95
CA ARG A 108 -18.86 4.33 -10.39
C ARG A 108 -18.29 4.31 -8.96
N VAL A 109 -17.14 4.96 -8.77
CA VAL A 109 -16.43 5.01 -7.48
C VAL A 109 -17.24 5.77 -6.43
N GLY A 110 -17.77 6.94 -6.77
CA GLY A 110 -18.59 7.76 -5.88
C GLY A 110 -19.90 7.10 -5.46
N ARG A 111 -20.46 6.17 -6.24
CA ARG A 111 -21.65 5.39 -5.84
C ARG A 111 -21.29 4.32 -4.81
N ILE A 112 -20.13 3.67 -4.97
CA ILE A 112 -19.62 2.69 -4.01
C ILE A 112 -19.25 3.40 -2.70
N LEU A 113 -18.50 4.51 -2.78
CA LEU A 113 -18.11 5.31 -1.60
C LEU A 113 -19.32 5.70 -0.76
N ARG A 114 -20.37 6.25 -1.38
CA ARG A 114 -21.60 6.64 -0.67
C ARG A 114 -22.29 5.45 0.01
N ARG A 115 -22.39 4.29 -0.65
CA ARG A 115 -22.94 3.07 -0.01
C ARG A 115 -22.09 2.59 1.17
N VAL A 116 -20.76 2.67 1.06
CA VAL A 116 -19.85 2.31 2.16
C VAL A 116 -20.00 3.33 3.29
N GLU A 117 -20.17 4.61 2.98
CA GLU A 117 -20.42 5.68 3.94
C GLU A 117 -21.71 5.50 4.73
N ASP A 118 -22.81 5.20 4.06
CA ASP A 118 -24.08 4.95 4.75
C ASP A 118 -23.96 3.76 5.72
N LYS A 119 -23.27 2.69 5.32
CA LYS A 119 -23.02 1.53 6.18
C LYS A 119 -22.10 1.86 7.36
N CYS A 120 -20.99 2.55 7.11
CA CYS A 120 -20.06 2.96 8.16
C CYS A 120 -20.74 3.90 9.16
N ARG A 121 -21.53 4.86 8.68
CA ARG A 121 -22.32 5.78 9.51
C ARG A 121 -23.29 5.03 10.41
N GLN A 122 -24.04 4.07 9.86
CA GLN A 122 -24.94 3.22 10.66
C GLN A 122 -24.19 2.41 11.73
N VAL A 123 -22.99 1.92 11.46
CA VAL A 123 -22.18 1.18 12.44
C VAL A 123 -21.64 2.10 13.53
N ILE A 124 -21.15 3.28 13.17
CA ILE A 124 -20.61 4.28 14.11
C ILE A 124 -21.73 4.84 15.00
N GLU A 125 -22.87 5.21 14.41
CA GLU A 125 -24.04 5.73 15.13
C GLU A 125 -24.62 4.70 16.10
N LYS A 126 -24.67 3.42 15.70
CA LYS A 126 -25.15 2.34 16.58
C LYS A 126 -24.24 2.06 17.77
N ARG A 127 -22.92 2.30 17.68
CA ARG A 127 -21.96 1.95 18.74
C ARG A 127 -21.43 3.11 19.58
N ARG A 128 -21.86 4.36 19.36
CA ARG A 128 -21.38 5.56 20.09
C ARG A 128 -19.84 5.65 20.19
N TRP A 129 -19.11 5.21 19.17
CA TRP A 129 -17.65 5.30 19.18
C TRP A 129 -17.22 6.76 19.12
N GLY A 130 -16.43 7.20 20.10
CA GLY A 130 -15.83 8.53 20.10
C GLY A 130 -14.76 8.65 19.00
N GLY A 131 -14.45 9.88 18.57
CA GLY A 131 -13.51 10.12 17.47
C GLY A 131 -12.09 9.58 17.68
N GLY A 132 -11.68 9.34 18.93
CA GLY A 132 -10.41 8.67 19.26
C GLY A 132 -10.44 7.16 19.00
N ALA A 133 -11.54 6.49 19.32
CA ALA A 133 -11.69 5.04 19.07
C ALA A 133 -11.75 4.75 17.56
N THR A 134 -12.43 5.59 16.78
CA THR A 134 -12.45 5.51 15.31
C THR A 134 -11.07 5.72 14.70
N LEU A 135 -10.29 6.67 15.24
CA LEU A 135 -8.92 6.90 14.82
C LEU A 135 -8.02 5.69 15.10
N MET A 136 -8.12 5.12 16.29
CA MET A 136 -7.33 3.95 16.69
C MET A 136 -7.71 2.71 15.87
N ALA A 137 -9.00 2.48 15.65
CA ALA A 137 -9.49 1.40 14.79
C ALA A 137 -8.96 1.55 13.36
N LEU A 138 -8.89 2.77 12.82
CA LEU A 138 -8.32 3.02 11.51
C LEU A 138 -6.81 2.76 11.49
N ALA A 139 -6.07 3.23 12.49
CA ALA A 139 -4.63 2.98 12.59
C ALA A 139 -4.32 1.49 12.70
N LEU A 140 -5.09 0.76 13.53
CA LEU A 140 -4.98 -0.69 13.66
C LEU A 140 -5.35 -1.40 12.35
N TYR A 141 -6.41 -0.97 11.68
CA TYR A 141 -6.79 -1.52 10.38
C TYR A 141 -5.65 -1.39 9.37
N VAL A 142 -5.02 -0.21 9.26
CA VAL A 142 -3.88 0.02 8.36
C VAL A 142 -2.63 -0.74 8.80
N ALA A 143 -2.43 -0.91 10.12
CA ALA A 143 -1.31 -1.69 10.66
C ALA A 143 -1.44 -3.19 10.40
N LEU A 144 -2.67 -3.69 10.20
CA LEU A 144 -2.85 -5.09 9.85
C LEU A 144 -2.24 -5.34 8.46
N PRO A 145 -1.35 -6.35 8.34
CA PRO A 145 -0.66 -6.68 7.11
C PRO A 145 -1.57 -7.54 6.23
N PHE A 146 -2.75 -6.99 5.93
CA PHE A 146 -3.70 -7.57 4.99
C PHE A 146 -3.73 -6.71 3.75
N GLN A 147 -3.71 -7.35 2.61
CA GLN A 147 -3.96 -6.69 1.34
C GLN A 147 -5.23 -5.82 1.40
N MET A 148 -5.16 -4.62 0.81
CA MET A 148 -6.18 -3.57 0.86
C MET A 148 -6.30 -2.79 2.18
N THR A 149 -5.38 -2.90 3.14
CA THR A 149 -5.38 -2.02 4.34
C THR A 149 -4.54 -0.75 4.18
N GLY A 150 -3.71 -0.66 3.14
CA GLY A 150 -2.75 0.43 2.91
C GLY A 150 -3.39 1.80 2.65
N GLY A 151 -2.56 2.78 2.26
CA GLY A 151 -2.90 4.20 2.26
C GLY A 151 -4.06 4.58 1.34
N LEU A 152 -4.30 3.83 0.28
CA LEU A 152 -5.48 3.96 -0.59
C LEU A 152 -6.78 3.73 0.19
N PHE A 153 -6.96 2.52 0.71
CA PHE A 153 -8.21 2.13 1.34
C PHE A 153 -8.34 2.70 2.75
N GLY A 154 -7.23 2.83 3.49
CA GLY A 154 -7.21 3.52 4.78
C GLY A 154 -7.63 4.99 4.67
N SER A 155 -7.19 5.70 3.63
CA SER A 155 -7.60 7.09 3.43
C SER A 155 -9.09 7.22 3.05
N VAL A 156 -9.58 6.34 2.18
CA VAL A 156 -11.00 6.26 1.81
C VAL A 156 -11.86 5.94 3.03
N LEU A 157 -11.53 4.87 3.75
CA LEU A 157 -12.27 4.40 4.91
C LEU A 157 -12.29 5.46 6.01
N GLY A 158 -11.15 6.07 6.31
CA GLY A 158 -11.08 7.13 7.33
C GLY A 158 -11.93 8.35 7.00
N ARG A 159 -11.95 8.76 5.72
CA ARG A 159 -12.82 9.87 5.25
C ARG A 159 -14.29 9.50 5.35
N VAL A 160 -14.62 8.27 4.96
CA VAL A 160 -15.96 7.70 5.04
C VAL A 160 -16.46 7.59 6.49
N MET A 161 -15.57 7.31 7.44
CA MET A 161 -15.86 7.34 8.88
C MET A 161 -16.03 8.75 9.45
N GLY A 162 -15.94 9.80 8.62
CA GLY A 162 -16.12 11.19 9.03
C GLY A 162 -14.89 11.82 9.71
N LEU A 163 -13.72 11.18 9.68
CA LEU A 163 -12.51 11.75 10.24
C LEU A 163 -12.02 12.92 9.37
N ASN A 164 -11.45 13.94 10.02
CA ASN A 164 -10.81 15.04 9.31
C ASN A 164 -9.53 14.55 8.59
N LYS A 165 -9.11 15.28 7.55
CA LYS A 165 -8.00 14.86 6.68
C LYS A 165 -6.69 14.58 7.45
N ILE A 166 -6.40 15.39 8.47
CA ILE A 166 -5.20 15.27 9.29
C ILE A 166 -5.23 13.98 10.12
N LYS A 167 -6.35 13.67 10.79
CA LYS A 167 -6.48 12.42 11.57
C LYS A 167 -6.34 11.19 10.68
N VAL A 168 -6.97 11.20 9.50
CA VAL A 168 -6.83 10.10 8.53
C VAL A 168 -5.37 9.93 8.11
N PHE A 169 -4.70 11.02 7.74
CA PHE A 169 -3.29 11.00 7.35
C PHE A 169 -2.39 10.43 8.46
N LEU A 170 -2.58 10.88 9.70
CA LEU A 170 -1.83 10.39 10.85
C LEU A 170 -2.09 8.90 11.12
N ALA A 171 -3.35 8.45 11.01
CA ALA A 171 -3.71 7.05 11.21
C ALA A 171 -3.06 6.15 10.16
N VAL A 172 -3.10 6.56 8.88
CA VAL A 172 -2.47 5.81 7.79
C VAL A 172 -0.97 5.74 7.98
N THR A 173 -0.34 6.88 8.29
CA THR A 173 1.12 6.94 8.47
C THR A 173 1.55 6.07 9.65
N ALA A 174 0.90 6.22 10.81
CA ALA A 174 1.21 5.44 12.00
C ALA A 174 0.92 3.95 11.79
N GLY A 175 -0.19 3.61 11.14
CA GLY A 175 -0.55 2.24 10.81
C GLY A 175 0.45 1.60 9.86
N SER A 176 0.84 2.29 8.79
CA SER A 176 1.80 1.79 7.81
C SER A 176 3.18 1.55 8.46
N ILE A 177 3.64 2.46 9.32
CA ILE A 177 4.86 2.25 10.12
C ILE A 177 4.72 1.04 11.05
N ALA A 178 3.60 0.95 11.78
CA ALA A 178 3.34 -0.13 12.72
C ALA A 178 3.20 -1.49 12.04
N GLY A 179 2.75 -1.55 10.79
CA GLY A 179 2.74 -2.77 9.98
C GLY A 179 4.11 -3.10 9.39
N ALA A 180 4.81 -2.10 8.85
CA ALA A 180 6.05 -2.30 8.12
C ALA A 180 7.24 -2.64 9.03
N VAL A 181 7.38 -1.97 10.18
CA VAL A 181 8.53 -2.14 11.07
C VAL A 181 8.63 -3.54 11.65
N PRO A 182 7.57 -4.13 12.26
CA PRO A 182 7.65 -5.48 12.81
C PRO A 182 7.92 -6.52 11.72
N LEU A 183 7.29 -6.39 10.55
CA LEU A 183 7.53 -7.28 9.42
C LEU A 183 8.98 -7.20 8.94
N GLY A 184 9.54 -5.99 8.84
CA GLY A 184 10.94 -5.78 8.48
C GLY A 184 11.90 -6.39 9.50
N ILE A 185 11.64 -6.22 10.79
CA ILE A 185 12.46 -6.84 11.85
C ILE A 185 12.43 -8.37 11.74
N VAL A 186 11.24 -8.96 11.62
CA VAL A 186 11.10 -10.42 11.47
C VAL A 186 11.81 -10.91 10.21
N ALA A 187 11.63 -10.21 9.08
CA ALA A 187 12.28 -10.57 7.82
C ALA A 187 13.81 -10.45 7.89
N TYR A 188 14.34 -9.47 8.61
CA TYR A 188 15.78 -9.31 8.79
C TYR A 188 16.38 -10.43 9.68
N LEU A 189 15.67 -10.82 10.74
CA LEU A 189 16.13 -11.85 11.67
C LEU A 189 16.00 -13.27 11.09
N VAL A 190 14.90 -13.54 10.37
CA VAL A 190 14.59 -14.86 9.78
C VAL A 190 15.12 -14.98 8.35
N GLY A 191 15.49 -13.88 7.72
CA GLY A 191 15.98 -13.84 6.34
C GLY A 191 17.23 -14.68 6.09
N PRO A 192 18.29 -14.63 6.91
CA PRO A 192 19.50 -15.42 6.69
C PRO A 192 19.27 -16.95 6.64
N PRO A 193 18.54 -17.58 7.59
CA PRO A 193 18.25 -19.01 7.48
C PRO A 193 17.31 -19.33 6.31
N VAL A 194 16.40 -18.42 5.93
CA VAL A 194 15.57 -18.57 4.73
C VAL A 194 16.42 -18.54 3.46
N LEU A 195 17.38 -17.62 3.36
CA LEU A 195 18.27 -17.52 2.21
C LEU A 195 19.14 -18.77 2.08
N ALA A 196 19.72 -19.24 3.20
CA ALA A 196 20.47 -20.49 3.23
C ALA A 196 19.61 -21.71 2.82
N ALA A 197 18.32 -21.71 3.22
CA ALA A 197 17.38 -22.73 2.77
C ALA A 197 17.11 -22.64 1.26
N LEU A 198 16.94 -21.43 0.71
CA LEU A 198 16.68 -21.21 -0.73
C LEU A 198 17.88 -21.58 -1.61
N GLU A 199 19.10 -21.40 -1.12
CA GLU A 199 20.34 -21.78 -1.80
C GLU A 199 20.61 -23.29 -1.75
N SER A 200 19.89 -24.03 -0.91
CA SER A 200 20.04 -25.49 -0.85
C SER A 200 19.59 -26.17 -2.17
N PRO A 201 20.32 -27.19 -2.66
CA PRO A 201 19.99 -27.87 -3.93
C PRO A 201 18.57 -28.45 -4.00
N SER A 202 17.99 -28.81 -2.85
CA SER A 202 16.61 -29.29 -2.76
C SER A 202 15.59 -28.16 -2.92
N ALA A 203 15.85 -26.96 -2.37
CA ALA A 203 14.90 -25.86 -2.38
C ALA A 203 14.68 -25.22 -3.76
N GLN A 204 15.67 -25.25 -4.66
CA GLN A 204 15.45 -24.78 -6.05
C GLN A 204 14.41 -25.65 -6.78
N THR A 205 14.44 -26.96 -6.53
CA THR A 205 13.48 -27.91 -7.11
C THR A 205 12.08 -27.71 -6.52
N PHE A 206 11.99 -27.55 -5.18
CA PHE A 206 10.71 -27.30 -4.50
C PHE A 206 10.13 -25.91 -4.79
N GLY A 207 10.96 -24.87 -4.90
CA GLY A 207 10.56 -23.50 -5.20
C GLY A 207 10.03 -23.33 -6.62
N LEU A 208 10.68 -23.95 -7.61
CA LEU A 208 10.17 -24.00 -8.98
C LEU A 208 8.87 -24.80 -9.07
N ALA A 209 8.80 -25.96 -8.40
CA ALA A 209 7.58 -26.77 -8.37
C ALA A 209 6.41 -26.02 -7.71
N ALA A 210 6.63 -25.35 -6.57
CA ALA A 210 5.62 -24.55 -5.89
C ALA A 210 5.19 -23.33 -6.72
N GLY A 211 6.13 -22.62 -7.35
CA GLY A 211 5.84 -21.50 -8.24
C GLY A 211 5.00 -21.90 -9.46
N ILE A 212 5.34 -23.03 -10.10
CA ILE A 212 4.53 -23.60 -11.19
C ILE A 212 3.13 -23.96 -10.69
N LEU A 213 3.03 -24.61 -9.54
CA LEU A 213 1.76 -25.08 -8.98
C LEU A 213 0.84 -23.92 -8.59
N ILE A 214 1.38 -22.86 -7.98
CA ILE A 214 0.65 -21.62 -7.66
C ILE A 214 0.16 -20.94 -8.94
N THR A 215 1.02 -20.85 -9.98
CA THR A 215 0.64 -20.24 -11.26
C THR A 215 -0.48 -21.03 -11.94
N VAL A 216 -0.37 -22.37 -11.97
CA VAL A 216 -1.41 -23.26 -12.52
C VAL A 216 -2.70 -23.14 -11.72
N ALA A 217 -2.63 -23.09 -10.39
CA ALA A 217 -3.80 -22.93 -9.53
C ALA A 217 -4.47 -21.56 -9.75
N PHE A 218 -3.69 -20.49 -9.89
CA PHE A 218 -4.20 -19.15 -10.17
C PHE A 218 -4.88 -19.07 -11.54
N VAL A 219 -4.23 -19.57 -12.60
CA VAL A 219 -4.82 -19.65 -13.95
C VAL A 219 -6.07 -20.52 -13.94
N GLY A 220 -6.04 -21.67 -13.26
CA GLY A 220 -7.19 -22.55 -13.09
C GLY A 220 -8.35 -21.87 -12.38
N ALA A 221 -8.09 -21.13 -11.30
CA ALA A 221 -9.10 -20.34 -10.59
C ALA A 221 -9.70 -19.26 -11.48
N VAL A 222 -8.89 -18.53 -12.26
CA VAL A 222 -9.36 -17.53 -13.23
C VAL A 222 -10.24 -18.17 -14.30
N VAL A 223 -9.84 -19.32 -14.84
CA VAL A 223 -10.62 -20.08 -15.85
C VAL A 223 -11.93 -20.59 -15.24
N LEU A 224 -11.92 -21.11 -14.01
CA LEU A 224 -13.12 -21.57 -13.31
C LEU A 224 -14.09 -20.42 -13.02
N LEU A 225 -13.58 -19.26 -12.62
CA LEU A 225 -14.37 -18.05 -12.39
C LEU A 225 -14.95 -17.52 -13.72
N TYR A 226 -14.18 -17.53 -14.80
CA TYR A 226 -14.66 -17.16 -16.13
C TYR A 226 -15.77 -18.11 -16.62
N ARG A 227 -15.58 -19.42 -16.45
CA ARG A 227 -16.58 -20.44 -16.81
C ARG A 227 -17.87 -20.32 -15.98
N ARG A 228 -17.76 -20.08 -14.66
CA ARG A 228 -18.93 -19.82 -13.80
C ARG A 228 -19.65 -18.53 -14.17
N GLY A 229 -18.92 -17.48 -14.55
CA GLY A 229 -19.51 -16.23 -15.02
C GLY A 229 -20.32 -16.40 -16.31
N ARG A 230 -19.84 -17.23 -17.24
CA ARG A 230 -20.56 -17.53 -18.49
C ARG A 230 -21.79 -18.41 -18.27
N ARG A 231 -21.71 -19.41 -17.38
CA ARG A 231 -22.83 -20.33 -17.07
C ARG A 231 -24.01 -19.68 -16.36
N ASN A 232 -23.83 -18.51 -15.75
CA ASN A 232 -24.89 -17.73 -15.10
C ASN A 232 -25.49 -16.66 -16.02
N ALA A 233 -24.97 -16.53 -17.25
CA ALA A 233 -25.42 -15.57 -18.26
C ALA A 233 -26.23 -16.22 -19.40
N ASP A 234 -26.28 -17.56 -19.42
CA ASP A 234 -27.20 -18.39 -20.21
C ASP A 234 -28.35 -18.86 -19.30
#